data_AF-A0A937IP73-F1
#
_entry.id   AF-A0A937IP73-F1
#
_cell.length_a   1.000
_cell.length_b   1.000
_cell.length_c   1.000
_cell.angle_alpha   90.00
_cell.angle_beta   90.00
_cell.angle_gamma   90.00
#
_symmetry.space_group_name_H-M   'P 1'
#
loop_
_entity.id
_entity.type
_entity.pdbx_description
1 polymer ?
#
loop_
_entity_poly.entity_id
_entity_poly.type
_entity_poly.pdbx_seq_one_letter_code
_entity_poly.pdbx_strand_id
1 'polypeptide(L)' 'NLDNLSLLIGNKNTDNEVIKILNGLSNGPFIFNLGHGILPTTPIENVNRLIKLVKGF' A
#
# COMPACT_ATOMS: atom_id res chain seq x y z
N ASN A 1 -5.45 5.39 4.48
CA ASN A 1 -5.64 4.46 3.34
C ASN A 1 -4.71 4.85 2.21
N LEU A 2 -4.24 3.89 1.40
CA LEU A 2 -3.35 4.14 0.25
C LEU A 2 -4.18 4.44 -1.02
N ASP A 3 -3.73 5.40 -1.83
CA ASP A 3 -4.36 5.68 -3.13
C ASP A 3 -4.13 4.53 -4.12
N ASN A 4 -5.18 4.11 -4.84
CA ASN A 4 -5.08 3.03 -5.84
C ASN A 4 -4.24 3.45 -7.07
N LEU A 5 -4.15 4.75 -7.37
CA LEU A 5 -3.26 5.28 -8.41
C LEU A 5 -1.79 5.19 -7.98
N SER A 6 -1.51 5.40 -6.68
CA SER A 6 -0.15 5.20 -6.14
C SER A 6 0.28 3.75 -6.29
N LEU A 7 -0.63 2.78 -6.04
CA LEU A 7 -0.37 1.36 -6.27
C LEU A 7 -0.18 1.02 -7.76
N LEU A 8 -0.92 1.65 -8.67
CA LEU A 8 -0.73 1.49 -10.12
C LEU A 8 0.69 1.87 -10.53
N ILE A 9 1.24 2.97 -9.98
CA ILE A 9 2.61 3.41 -10.27
C ILE A 9 3.63 2.47 -9.61
N GLY A 10 3.43 2.11 -8.34
CA GLY A 10 4.25 1.13 -7.62
C GLY A 10 5.74 1.46 -7.62
N ASN A 11 6.10 2.71 -7.39
CA ASN A 11 7.50 3.16 -7.34
C ASN A 11 7.99 3.30 -5.88
N LYS A 12 9.14 3.94 -5.65
CA LYS A 12 9.67 4.17 -4.29
C LYS A 12 8.79 5.12 -3.46
N ASN A 13 8.08 6.05 -4.09
CA ASN A 13 7.16 6.94 -3.37
C ASN A 13 5.95 6.17 -2.85
N THR A 14 5.42 5.21 -3.63
CA THR A 14 4.38 4.28 -3.16
C THR A 14 4.81 3.57 -1.87
N ASP A 15 6.05 3.07 -1.79
CA ASP A 15 6.55 2.42 -0.56
C ASP A 15 6.63 3.37 0.62
N ASN A 16 7.13 4.59 0.39
CA ASN A 16 7.24 5.59 1.43
C ASN A 16 5.85 5.97 1.97
N GLU A 17 4.83 6.03 1.12
CA GLU A 17 3.44 6.27 1.53
C GLU A 17 2.90 5.12 2.37
N VAL A 18 3.14 3.87 1.96
CA VAL A 18 2.78 2.67 2.74
C VAL A 18 3.42 2.72 4.12
N ILE A 19 4.73 2.95 4.19
CA ILE A 19 5.49 3.03 5.46
C ILE A 19 4.99 4.18 6.32
N LYS A 20 4.67 5.35 5.74
CA LYS A 20 4.12 6.49 6.46
C LYS A 20 2.76 6.17 7.10
N ILE A 21 1.88 5.48 6.36
CA ILE A 21 0.58 5.05 6.86
C ILE A 21 0.77 4.07 8.03
N LEU A 22 1.63 3.07 7.85
CA LEU A 22 1.88 2.04 8.85
C LEU A 22 2.46 2.66 10.14
N ASN A 23 3.53 3.46 10.04
CA ASN A 23 4.11 4.16 11.20
C ASN A 23 3.10 5.02 11.98
N GLY A 24 2.14 5.63 11.28
CA GLY A 24 1.17 6.52 11.91
C GLY A 24 -0.02 5.81 12.56
N LEU A 25 -0.39 4.63 12.05
CA LEU A 25 -1.68 4.01 12.37
C LEU A 25 -1.58 2.59 12.96
N SER A 26 -0.41 1.94 12.92
CA SER A 26 -0.27 0.54 13.33
C SER A 26 -0.17 0.33 14.85
N ASN A 27 -0.09 1.38 15.67
CA ASN A 27 0.03 1.28 17.13
C ASN A 27 -1.32 1.02 17.83
N GLY A 28 -2.19 0.22 17.21
CA GLY A 28 -3.55 -0.09 17.65
C GLY A 28 -4.28 -0.95 16.63
N PRO A 29 -5.58 -1.25 16.82
CA PRO A 29 -6.37 -2.00 15.86
C PRO A 29 -6.42 -1.27 14.52
N PHE A 30 -5.72 -1.82 13.53
CA PHE A 30 -5.61 -1.20 12.21
C PHE A 30 -5.63 -2.27 11.12
N ILE A 31 -6.45 -2.03 10.09
CA ILE A 31 -6.50 -2.85 8.88
C ILE A 31 -6.00 -1.96 7.75
N PHE A 32 -4.82 -2.27 7.24
CA PHE A 32 -4.30 -1.61 6.05
C PHE A 32 -5.18 -1.95 4.84
N ASN A 33 -5.57 -0.94 4.07
CA ASN A 33 -6.29 -1.13 2.82
C ASN A 33 -6.06 0.05 1.85
N LEU A 34 -6.49 -0.15 0.60
CA LEU A 34 -6.62 0.91 -0.39
C LEU A 34 -7.82 1.80 -0.06
N GLY A 35 -7.76 3.07 -0.49
CA GLY A 35 -8.87 4.02 -0.36
C GLY A 35 -10.03 3.74 -1.31
N HIS A 36 -9.73 3.07 -2.43
CA HIS A 36 -10.67 2.64 -3.47
C HIS A 36 -10.26 1.27 -4.02
N GLY A 37 -11.10 0.69 -4.89
CA GLY A 37 -10.80 -0.59 -5.52
C GLY A 37 -9.51 -0.56 -6.35
N ILE A 38 -8.81 -1.69 -6.40
CA ILE A 38 -7.64 -1.87 -7.27
C ILE A 38 -8.03 -1.64 -8.74
N LEU A 39 -7.13 -1.05 -9.53
CA LEU A 39 -7.37 -0.83 -10.95
C LEU A 39 -7.07 -2.10 -11.74
N PRO A 40 -7.85 -2.45 -12.78
CA PRO A 40 -7.59 -3.66 -13.59
C PRO A 40 -6.21 -3.68 -14.24
N THR A 41 -5.63 -2.51 -14.49
CA THR A 41 -4.31 -2.33 -15.10
C THR A 41 -3.16 -2.29 -14.08
N THR A 42 -3.43 -2.41 -12.77
CA THR A 42 -2.39 -2.45 -11.74
C THR A 42 -1.51 -3.70 -11.94
N PRO A 43 -0.18 -3.54 -12.13
CA PRO A 43 0.73 -4.68 -12.24
C PRO A 43 0.70 -5.56 -11.00
N ILE A 44 0.70 -6.88 -11.20
CA ILE A 44 0.66 -7.85 -10.09
C ILE A 44 1.90 -7.74 -9.19
N GLU A 45 3.03 -7.32 -9.75
CA GLU A 45 4.28 -7.07 -9.04
C GLU A 45 4.12 -5.97 -7.99
N ASN A 46 3.35 -4.91 -8.31
CA ASN A 46 3.08 -3.81 -7.39
C ASN A 46 2.23 -4.30 -6.21
N VAL A 47 1.24 -5.15 -6.48
CA VAL A 47 0.40 -5.77 -5.44
C VAL A 47 1.24 -6.67 -4.53
N ASN A 48 2.08 -7.53 -5.12
CA ASN A 48 2.98 -8.40 -4.37
C ASN A 48 3.96 -7.60 -3.50
N ARG A 49 4.50 -6.49 -4.00
CA ARG A 49 5.36 -5.58 -3.25
C ARG A 49 4.61 -4.94 -2.09
N LEU A 50 3.39 -4.44 -2.30
CA LEU A 50 2.53 -3.90 -1.25
C LEU A 50 2.27 -4.93 -0.14
N ILE A 51 1.88 -6.15 -0.51
CA ILE A 51 1.60 -7.23 0.46
C ILE A 51 2.85 -7.54 1.29
N LYS A 52 4.03 -7.61 0.66
CA LYS A 52 5.30 -7.86 1.37
C LYS A 52 5.61 -6.74 2.37
N LEU A 53 5.41 -5.48 1.98
CA LEU A 53 5.63 -4.34 2.87
C LEU A 53 4.68 -4.36 4.07
N VAL A 54 3.38 -4.56 3.82
CA VAL A 54 2.37 -4.54 4.89
C VAL A 54 2.54 -5.71 5.85
N LYS A 55 2.84 -6.92 5.35
CA LYS A 55 3.04 -8.10 6.21
C LYS A 55 4.41 -8.16 6.90
N GLY A 56 5.39 -7.46 6.36
CA GLY A 56 6.75 -7.42 6.91
C GLY A 56 7.01 -6.24 7.83
N PHE A 57 6.05 -5.34 7.99
CA PHE A 57 6.08 -4.21 8.92
C PHE A 57 5.52 -4.63 10.27
#